data_AF-A0A932P6M7-F1
#
_entry.id   AF-A0A932P6M7-F1
#
_cell.length_a   1.000
_cell.length_b   1.000
_cell.length_c   1.000
_cell.angle_alpha   90.00
_cell.angle_beta   90.00
_cell.angle_gamma   90.00
#
_symmetry.space_group_name_H-M   'P 1'
#
loop_
_entity.id
_entity.type
_entity.pdbx_description
1 polymer ?
#
loop_
_entity_poly.entity_id
_entity_poly.type
_entity_poly.pdbx_seq_one_letter_code
_entity_poly.pdbx_strand_id
1 'polypeptide(L)'
;MVGHLGNADDEAIAAFIKRWERSEGGEHRTYVMFLTELCDMLGVDRPDVLGDTYGFERRVDLIQWDGSTKHGRIDLYKRGSFVLEAKQGSFKPGSDPSGTPLKKKSKGHGVRESKTWDDAMMRARAQAKRYIDNLPAEEGIPPFLIVVDIGYSFELFADFTKTGRHYTQFPDTRRFRFQIGDLADPIIRDRLRKVWTNPWELDPSRVSARVTRDIADKLARLAQSLESD
;
A
#
# COMPACT_ATOMS: atom_id res chain seq x y z
N MET A 1 7.78 -6.31 -33.15
CA MET A 1 7.83 -4.90 -32.69
C MET A 1 7.47 -4.83 -31.19
N VAL A 2 8.22 -5.55 -30.33
CA VAL A 2 7.87 -5.76 -28.90
C VAL A 2 8.94 -5.17 -27.95
N GLY A 3 10.06 -4.66 -28.48
CA GLY A 3 11.20 -4.21 -27.67
C GLY A 3 11.19 -2.74 -27.24
N HIS A 4 10.25 -1.92 -27.71
CA HIS A 4 10.28 -0.46 -27.45
C HIS A 4 9.42 -0.02 -26.25
N LEU A 5 8.39 -0.80 -25.89
CA LEU A 5 7.48 -0.47 -24.78
C LEU A 5 8.06 -0.82 -23.41
N GLY A 6 8.74 -1.97 -23.28
CA GLY A 6 9.33 -2.40 -22.00
C GLY A 6 10.43 -1.46 -21.49
N ASN A 7 11.18 -0.83 -22.40
CA ASN A 7 12.29 0.05 -22.02
C ASN A 7 11.80 1.41 -21.47
N ALA A 8 10.70 1.94 -22.01
CA ALA A 8 10.11 3.21 -21.55
C ALA A 8 9.45 3.07 -20.17
N ASP A 9 8.78 1.93 -19.92
CA ASP A 9 8.18 1.64 -18.61
C ASP A 9 9.27 1.53 -17.54
N ASP A 10 10.35 0.79 -17.81
CA ASP A 10 11.47 0.62 -16.87
C ASP A 10 12.19 1.96 -16.58
N GLU A 11 12.34 2.84 -17.59
CA GLU A 11 12.85 4.20 -17.39
C GLU A 11 11.92 5.05 -16.50
N ALA A 12 10.60 4.98 -16.71
CA ALA A 12 9.62 5.70 -15.90
C ALA A 12 9.63 5.23 -14.44
N ILE A 13 9.77 3.91 -14.23
CA ILE A 13 9.90 3.31 -12.90
C ILE A 13 11.19 3.78 -12.21
N ALA A 14 12.33 3.71 -12.91
CA ALA A 14 13.60 4.17 -12.38
C ALA A 14 13.58 5.67 -12.05
N ALA A 15 12.93 6.48 -12.89
CA ALA A 15 12.74 7.91 -12.67
C ALA A 15 11.87 8.20 -11.43
N PHE A 16 10.76 7.46 -11.25
CA PHE A 16 9.92 7.57 -10.06
C PHE A 16 10.71 7.24 -8.79
N ILE A 17 11.42 6.10 -8.76
CA ILE A 17 12.23 5.68 -7.62
C ILE A 17 13.28 6.75 -7.29
N LYS A 18 14.07 7.18 -8.28
CA LYS A 18 15.14 8.18 -8.10
C LYS A 18 14.61 9.53 -7.61
N ARG A 19 13.42 9.93 -8.06
CA ARG A 19 12.78 11.18 -7.64
C ARG A 19 12.42 11.13 -6.15
N TRP A 20 11.87 10.01 -5.70
CA TRP A 20 11.24 9.91 -4.39
C TRP A 20 12.13 9.30 -3.30
N GLU A 21 13.13 8.49 -3.66
CA GLU A 21 14.11 7.90 -2.72
C GLU A 21 14.86 8.96 -1.90
N ARG A 22 14.90 10.21 -2.38
CA ARG A 22 15.56 11.35 -1.74
C ARG A 22 14.63 12.21 -0.90
N SER A 23 13.34 11.87 -0.82
CA SER A 23 12.38 12.72 -0.13
C SER A 23 12.47 12.54 1.40
N GLU A 24 12.55 13.68 2.09
CA GLU A 24 12.51 13.80 3.55
C GLU A 24 11.88 15.15 3.96
N GLY A 25 11.38 15.26 5.20
CA GLY A 25 10.83 16.52 5.73
C GLY A 25 9.34 16.81 5.43
N GLY A 26 8.57 17.05 6.49
CA GLY A 26 7.10 17.03 6.51
C GLY A 26 6.36 18.20 5.87
N GLU A 27 6.30 18.28 4.54
CA GLU A 27 5.23 19.02 3.86
C GLU A 27 4.09 18.09 3.44
N HIS A 28 2.87 18.42 3.88
CA HIS A 28 1.63 17.72 3.51
C HIS A 28 1.39 17.66 1.99
N ARG A 29 1.95 18.61 1.22
CA ARG A 29 1.89 18.61 -0.25
C ARG A 29 2.70 17.46 -0.88
N THR A 30 3.65 16.91 -0.14
CA THR A 30 4.58 15.88 -0.63
C THR A 30 3.89 14.52 -0.79
N TYR A 31 2.99 14.13 0.11
CA TYR A 31 2.38 12.79 0.05
C TYR A 31 1.30 12.66 -1.03
N VAL A 32 0.48 13.70 -1.25
CA VAL A 32 -0.54 13.72 -2.31
C VAL A 32 0.13 13.59 -3.68
N MET A 33 1.21 14.35 -3.90
CA MET A 33 1.99 14.27 -5.13
C MET A 33 2.65 12.90 -5.29
N PHE A 34 3.27 12.36 -4.23
CA PHE A 34 3.85 11.01 -4.23
C PHE A 34 2.84 9.95 -4.63
N LEU A 35 1.68 9.91 -3.97
CA LEU A 35 0.65 8.91 -4.21
C LEU A 35 -0.02 9.09 -5.58
N THR A 36 -0.11 10.32 -6.09
CA THR A 36 -0.61 10.57 -7.45
C THR A 36 0.36 10.04 -8.50
N GLU A 37 1.66 10.35 -8.37
CA GLU A 37 2.69 9.85 -9.29
C GLU A 37 2.90 8.33 -9.16
N LEU A 38 2.67 7.77 -7.97
CA LEU A 38 2.63 6.31 -7.77
C LEU A 38 1.52 5.68 -8.60
N CYS A 39 0.32 6.28 -8.63
CA CYS A 39 -0.79 5.78 -9.44
C CYS A 39 -0.45 5.80 -10.93
N ASP A 40 0.20 6.87 -11.40
CA ASP A 40 0.69 6.97 -12.78
C ASP A 40 1.68 5.85 -13.11
N MET A 41 2.69 5.65 -12.26
CA MET A 41 3.71 4.62 -12.45
C MET A 41 3.12 3.20 -12.43
N LEU A 42 2.13 2.95 -11.57
CA LEU A 42 1.45 1.65 -11.49
C LEU A 42 0.47 1.41 -12.66
N GLY A 43 0.11 2.46 -13.40
CA GLY A 43 -0.91 2.42 -14.45
C GLY A 43 -2.32 2.22 -13.90
N VAL A 44 -2.63 2.81 -12.75
CA VAL A 44 -3.96 2.74 -12.10
C VAL A 44 -4.62 4.10 -12.04
N ASP A 45 -5.94 4.12 -11.85
CA ASP A 45 -6.68 5.37 -11.68
C ASP A 45 -6.11 6.21 -10.55
N ARG A 46 -6.10 7.53 -10.73
CA ARG A 46 -5.76 8.50 -9.68
C ARG A 46 -6.94 8.68 -8.71
N PRO A 47 -6.68 9.06 -7.45
CA PRO A 47 -7.74 9.45 -6.52
C PRO A 47 -8.55 10.63 -7.08
N ASP A 48 -9.87 10.58 -6.88
CA ASP A 48 -10.75 11.69 -7.21
C ASP A 48 -10.53 12.84 -6.23
N VAL A 49 -10.57 14.07 -6.73
CA VAL A 49 -10.44 15.29 -5.93
C VAL A 49 -11.68 15.51 -5.06
N LEU A 50 -12.84 14.97 -5.47
CA LEU A 50 -14.14 15.20 -4.82
C LEU A 50 -14.86 13.92 -4.37
N GLY A 51 -14.29 12.74 -4.60
CA GLY A 51 -14.98 11.47 -4.42
C GLY A 51 -14.79 10.85 -3.02
N ASP A 52 -15.90 10.50 -2.36
CA ASP A 52 -15.89 9.79 -1.07
C ASP A 52 -15.49 8.31 -1.20
N THR A 53 -15.48 7.77 -2.41
CA THR A 53 -15.15 6.37 -2.71
C THR A 53 -13.68 6.14 -3.02
N TYR A 54 -12.97 7.15 -3.53
CA TYR A 54 -11.54 7.07 -3.80
C TYR A 54 -10.93 8.47 -3.75
N GLY A 55 -10.33 8.86 -2.64
CA GLY A 55 -9.93 10.24 -2.43
C GLY A 55 -8.97 10.44 -1.26
N PHE A 56 -8.26 11.57 -1.29
CA PHE A 56 -7.38 12.02 -0.22
C PHE A 56 -8.16 12.66 0.93
N GLU A 57 -7.57 12.70 2.13
CA GLU A 57 -8.09 13.46 3.27
C GLU A 57 -9.55 13.09 3.64
N ARG A 58 -9.95 11.84 3.37
CA ARG A 58 -11.34 11.40 3.50
C ARG A 58 -11.75 11.44 4.96
N ARG A 59 -12.81 12.20 5.27
CA ARG A 59 -13.29 12.37 6.65
C ARG A 59 -13.85 11.07 7.20
N VAL A 60 -13.69 10.89 8.50
CA VAL A 60 -14.28 9.77 9.26
C VAL A 60 -14.56 10.22 10.68
N ASP A 61 -15.77 9.92 11.16
CA ASP A 61 -16.20 10.28 12.50
C ASP A 61 -15.77 9.17 13.48
N LEU A 62 -14.99 9.54 14.48
CA LEU A 62 -14.49 8.62 15.50
C LEU A 62 -15.32 8.79 16.77
N ILE A 63 -16.21 7.84 17.01
CA ILE A 63 -17.01 7.83 18.24
C ILE A 63 -16.10 7.48 19.42
N GLN A 64 -16.05 8.37 20.41
CA GLN A 64 -15.28 8.20 21.63
C GLN A 64 -16.10 7.45 22.68
N TRP A 65 -15.42 6.94 23.71
CA TRP A 65 -16.05 6.18 24.81
C TRP A 65 -17.06 7.00 25.61
N ASP A 66 -16.92 8.33 25.63
CA ASP A 66 -17.82 9.28 26.30
C ASP A 66 -19.01 9.71 25.41
N GLY A 67 -19.15 9.10 24.22
CA GLY A 67 -20.17 9.43 23.23
C GLY A 67 -19.86 10.66 22.38
N SER A 68 -18.75 11.37 22.65
CA SER A 68 -18.33 12.50 21.80
C SER A 68 -17.81 12.00 20.45
N THR A 69 -17.90 12.86 19.43
CA THR A 69 -17.37 12.56 18.10
C THR A 69 -16.09 13.36 17.87
N LYS A 70 -15.03 12.67 17.48
CA LYS A 70 -13.79 13.28 16.99
C LYS A 70 -13.68 13.08 15.49
N HIS A 71 -13.47 14.14 14.73
CA HIS A 71 -13.25 14.02 13.29
C HIS A 71 -11.80 13.59 13.00
N GLY A 72 -11.67 12.47 12.29
CA GLY A 72 -10.45 11.99 11.68
C GLY A 72 -10.41 12.26 10.18
N ARG A 73 -9.23 12.11 9.59
CA ARG A 73 -9.03 12.10 8.15
C ARG A 73 -8.09 10.97 7.78
N ILE A 74 -8.49 10.19 6.78
CA ILE A 74 -7.70 9.14 6.19
C ILE A 74 -6.86 9.77 5.08
N ASP A 75 -5.55 9.58 5.09
CA ASP A 75 -4.66 10.23 4.12
C ASP A 75 -5.04 9.84 2.68
N LEU A 76 -5.26 8.55 2.41
CA LEU A 76 -5.86 8.07 1.16
C LEU A 76 -6.80 6.88 1.41
N TYR A 77 -8.02 6.99 0.92
CA TYR A 77 -9.04 5.96 1.03
C TYR A 77 -9.49 5.49 -0.34
N LYS A 78 -9.63 4.18 -0.55
CA LYS A 78 -10.34 3.59 -1.70
C LYS A 78 -11.30 2.52 -1.21
N ARG A 79 -12.61 2.78 -1.35
CA ARG A 79 -13.70 1.89 -0.92
C ARG A 79 -13.53 0.50 -1.53
N GLY A 80 -13.74 -0.51 -0.70
CA GLY A 80 -13.56 -1.92 -1.08
C GLY A 80 -12.11 -2.33 -1.38
N SER A 81 -11.14 -1.42 -1.20
CA SER A 81 -9.73 -1.68 -1.49
C SER A 81 -8.81 -1.46 -0.29
N PHE A 82 -8.64 -0.22 0.14
CA PHE A 82 -7.71 0.07 1.24
C PHE A 82 -8.02 1.35 2.02
N VAL A 83 -7.48 1.37 3.24
CA VAL A 83 -7.16 2.59 4.01
C VAL A 83 -5.64 2.74 4.03
N LEU A 84 -5.13 3.92 3.68
CA LEU A 84 -3.71 4.22 3.65
C LEU A 84 -3.39 5.41 4.55
N GLU A 85 -2.38 5.25 5.40
CA GLU A 85 -1.77 6.31 6.21
C GLU A 85 -0.35 6.60 5.74
N ALA A 86 -0.07 7.88 5.50
CA ALA A 86 1.24 8.39 5.12
C ALA A 86 2.01 8.88 6.37
N LYS A 87 3.31 8.63 6.32
CA LYS A 87 4.32 9.09 7.25
C LYS A 87 5.50 9.59 6.44
N GLN A 88 6.37 10.32 7.12
CA GLN A 88 7.58 10.85 6.52
C GLN A 88 8.68 10.85 7.57
N GLY A 89 9.53 9.83 7.50
CA GLY A 89 10.75 9.74 8.29
C GLY A 89 11.83 10.67 7.77
N SER A 90 12.86 10.91 8.58
CA SER A 90 14.07 11.63 8.16
C SER A 90 15.24 10.67 7.97
N PHE A 91 16.23 11.04 7.15
CA PHE A 91 17.47 10.26 7.07
C PHE A 91 18.35 10.43 8.31
N LYS A 92 19.30 9.50 8.52
CA LYS A 92 20.38 9.70 9.49
C LYS A 92 21.28 10.84 8.98
N PRO A 93 21.80 11.72 9.85
CA PRO A 93 22.74 12.76 9.41
C PRO A 93 23.91 12.17 8.61
N GLY A 94 24.17 12.69 7.40
CA GLY A 94 25.23 12.21 6.52
C GLY A 94 24.92 10.93 5.72
N SER A 95 23.72 10.35 5.88
CA SER A 95 23.23 9.23 5.06
C SER A 95 22.25 9.65 3.97
N ASP A 96 22.03 10.96 3.82
CA ASP A 96 21.18 11.51 2.76
C ASP A 96 21.81 11.20 1.39
N PRO A 97 21.12 10.43 0.51
CA PRO A 97 21.60 10.09 -0.82
C PRO A 97 21.79 11.31 -1.74
N SER A 98 21.22 12.47 -1.39
CA SER A 98 21.31 13.70 -2.17
C SER A 98 22.58 14.52 -1.88
N GLY A 99 23.30 14.22 -0.78
CA GLY A 99 24.56 14.87 -0.42
C GLY A 99 24.43 16.34 0.03
N THR A 100 23.21 16.87 0.16
CA THR A 100 22.99 18.25 0.62
C THR A 100 22.98 18.36 2.15
N PRO A 101 23.75 19.29 2.76
CA PRO A 101 23.68 19.54 4.20
C PRO A 101 22.30 20.08 4.59
N LEU A 102 21.56 19.33 5.40
CA LEU A 102 20.20 19.66 5.78
C LEU A 102 20.13 20.76 6.83
N LYS A 103 19.29 21.78 6.57
CA LYS A 103 18.86 22.73 7.60
C LYS A 103 18.06 21.96 8.66
N LYS A 104 18.46 22.06 9.94
CA LYS A 104 17.67 21.56 11.08
C LYS A 104 16.26 22.18 11.04
N LYS A 105 15.22 21.38 10.73
CA LYS A 105 13.82 21.59 11.16
C LYS A 105 12.89 20.45 10.77
N SER A 106 12.52 19.61 11.75
CA SER A 106 11.17 19.42 12.32
C SER A 106 11.18 18.11 13.12
N LYS A 107 10.24 17.94 14.06
CA LYS A 107 9.97 16.65 14.73
C LYS A 107 9.35 15.69 13.69
N GLY A 108 10.13 15.20 12.74
CA GLY A 108 9.68 14.19 11.77
C GLY A 108 9.27 12.89 12.49
N HIS A 109 8.80 11.90 11.72
CA HIS A 109 8.37 10.59 12.23
C HIS A 109 9.54 9.69 12.70
N GLY A 110 10.57 10.29 13.30
CA GLY A 110 11.82 9.62 13.64
C GLY A 110 12.79 9.52 12.47
N VAL A 111 14.04 9.22 12.81
CA VAL A 111 15.06 8.85 11.83
C VAL A 111 14.74 7.45 11.33
N ARG A 112 14.73 7.23 10.01
CA ARG A 112 14.45 5.92 9.40
C ARG A 112 15.30 4.82 10.03
N GLU A 113 14.71 3.64 10.21
CA GLU A 113 15.30 2.47 10.89
C GLU A 113 15.62 2.67 12.39
N SER A 114 15.27 3.82 12.98
CA SER A 114 15.35 3.99 14.42
C SER A 114 14.11 3.45 15.12
N LYS A 115 14.23 3.13 16.41
CA LYS A 115 13.09 2.76 17.25
C LYS A 115 11.96 3.80 17.21
N THR A 116 12.28 5.09 17.18
CA THR A 116 11.28 6.16 17.11
C THR A 116 10.48 6.09 15.80
N TRP A 117 11.13 5.72 14.71
CA TRP A 117 10.49 5.53 13.41
C TRP A 117 9.62 4.28 13.38
N ASP A 118 10.11 3.15 13.89
CA ASP A 118 9.26 1.96 14.03
C ASP A 118 8.03 2.24 14.91
N ASP A 119 8.20 2.95 16.02
CA ASP A 119 7.08 3.37 16.87
C ASP A 119 6.11 4.31 16.14
N ALA A 120 6.59 5.14 15.21
CA ALA A 120 5.74 6.01 14.38
C ALA A 120 4.94 5.20 13.34
N MET A 121 5.57 4.24 12.67
CA MET A 121 4.92 3.33 11.72
C MET A 121 3.87 2.46 12.42
N MET A 122 4.17 1.94 13.61
CA MET A 122 3.19 1.19 14.43
C MET A 122 1.97 2.04 14.82
N ARG A 123 2.19 3.31 15.21
CA ARG A 123 1.08 4.24 15.51
C ARG A 123 0.25 4.56 14.27
N ALA A 124 0.87 4.68 13.10
CA ALA A 124 0.18 4.87 11.82
C ALA A 124 -0.73 3.68 11.51
N ARG A 125 -0.24 2.46 11.69
CA ARG A 125 -1.06 1.25 11.53
C ARG A 125 -2.26 1.24 12.48
N ALA A 126 -2.04 1.55 13.76
CA ALA A 126 -3.12 1.62 14.74
C ALA A 126 -4.14 2.72 14.40
N GLN A 127 -3.69 3.84 13.83
CA GLN A 127 -4.54 4.92 13.34
C GLN A 127 -5.39 4.47 12.15
N ALA A 128 -4.78 3.88 11.13
CA ALA A 128 -5.48 3.33 9.96
C ALA A 128 -6.54 2.29 10.39
N LYS A 129 -6.18 1.41 11.33
CA LYS A 129 -7.11 0.41 11.88
C LYS A 129 -8.31 1.06 12.59
N ARG A 130 -8.07 2.10 13.40
CA ARG A 130 -9.15 2.85 14.03
C ARG A 130 -10.07 3.51 13.00
N TYR A 131 -9.53 3.98 11.88
CA TYR A 131 -10.37 4.50 10.78
C TYR A 131 -11.23 3.42 10.15
N ILE A 132 -10.67 2.25 9.86
CA ILE A 132 -11.42 1.08 9.37
C ILE A 132 -12.57 0.73 10.31
N ASP A 133 -12.32 0.72 11.62
CA ASP A 133 -13.33 0.38 12.64
C ASP A 133 -14.47 1.40 12.73
N ASN A 134 -14.31 2.59 12.15
CA ASN A 134 -15.30 3.67 12.14
C ASN A 134 -15.79 4.00 10.72
N LEU A 135 -15.49 3.17 9.71
CA LEU A 135 -16.11 3.31 8.40
C LEU A 135 -17.61 3.01 8.48
N PRO A 136 -18.46 3.70 7.69
CA PRO A 136 -19.88 3.34 7.59
C PRO A 136 -20.04 1.89 7.12
N ALA A 137 -20.96 1.15 7.75
CA ALA A 137 -21.10 -0.29 7.54
C ALA A 137 -21.44 -0.64 6.08
N GLU A 138 -22.20 0.22 5.41
CA GLU A 138 -22.59 0.10 4.00
C GLU A 138 -21.41 0.18 3.02
N GLU A 139 -20.27 0.73 3.43
CA GLU A 139 -19.06 0.77 2.61
C GLU A 139 -18.28 -0.55 2.63
N GLY A 140 -18.57 -1.39 3.63
CA GLY A 140 -17.86 -2.63 3.89
C GLY A 140 -16.45 -2.42 4.46
N ILE A 141 -15.80 -3.54 4.78
CA ILE A 141 -14.43 -3.54 5.28
C ILE A 141 -13.45 -3.65 4.11
N PRO A 142 -12.51 -2.69 3.95
CA PRO A 142 -11.46 -2.79 2.95
C PRO A 142 -10.57 -4.02 3.19
N PRO A 143 -10.12 -4.76 2.17
CA PRO A 143 -9.21 -5.88 2.36
C PRO A 143 -7.80 -5.48 2.80
N PHE A 144 -7.37 -4.23 2.53
CA PHE A 144 -6.01 -3.77 2.85
C PHE A 144 -5.96 -2.57 3.81
N LEU A 145 -4.96 -2.59 4.67
CA LEU A 145 -4.48 -1.47 5.47
C LEU A 145 -3.03 -1.23 5.04
N ILE A 146 -2.73 0.00 4.64
CA ILE A 146 -1.42 0.38 4.11
C ILE A 146 -0.82 1.47 5.00
N VAL A 147 0.46 1.34 5.32
CA VAL A 147 1.25 2.44 5.88
C VAL A 147 2.39 2.75 4.93
N VAL A 148 2.61 4.02 4.62
CA VAL A 148 3.68 4.45 3.71
C VAL A 148 4.58 5.46 4.41
N ASP A 149 5.89 5.22 4.45
CA ASP A 149 6.88 6.29 4.64
C ASP A 149 7.24 6.82 3.26
N ILE A 150 6.80 8.05 2.97
CA ILE A 150 6.91 8.68 1.65
C ILE A 150 8.35 8.66 1.17
N GLY A 151 8.56 8.07 -0.01
CA GLY A 151 9.88 7.94 -0.61
C GLY A 151 10.79 6.89 0.01
N TYR A 152 10.29 6.05 0.93
CA TYR A 152 11.15 5.11 1.63
C TYR A 152 10.60 3.70 1.70
N SER A 153 9.39 3.50 2.23
CA SER A 153 8.86 2.15 2.43
C SER A 153 7.35 2.07 2.42
N PHE A 154 6.83 0.91 2.04
CA PHE A 154 5.43 0.53 2.19
C PHE A 154 5.32 -0.63 3.17
N GLU A 155 4.25 -0.64 3.97
CA GLU A 155 3.81 -1.78 4.77
C GLU A 155 2.39 -2.18 4.36
N LEU A 156 2.23 -3.44 3.96
CA LEU A 156 0.93 -3.99 3.61
C LEU A 156 0.41 -4.94 4.69
N PHE A 157 -0.83 -4.71 5.09
CA PHE A 157 -1.57 -5.61 5.95
C PHE A 157 -2.90 -5.97 5.31
N ALA A 158 -3.34 -7.21 5.44
CA ALA A 158 -4.56 -7.69 4.80
C ALA A 158 -5.49 -8.41 5.79
N ASP A 159 -6.80 -8.22 5.57
CA ASP A 159 -7.87 -9.01 6.18
C ASP A 159 -8.86 -9.46 5.09
N PHE A 160 -8.64 -10.67 4.57
CA PHE A 160 -9.54 -11.29 3.58
C PHE A 160 -10.78 -11.95 4.20
N THR A 161 -10.95 -11.89 5.53
CA THR A 161 -12.14 -12.44 6.21
C THR A 161 -13.34 -11.50 6.17
N LYS A 162 -13.14 -10.24 5.74
CA LYS A 162 -14.14 -9.15 5.77
C LYS A 162 -14.62 -8.77 7.17
N THR A 163 -13.95 -9.22 8.22
CA THR A 163 -14.35 -8.92 9.60
C THR A 163 -13.77 -7.59 10.10
N GLY A 164 -12.67 -7.13 9.51
CA GLY A 164 -11.94 -5.95 9.95
C GLY A 164 -11.20 -6.17 11.27
N ARG A 165 -11.14 -7.41 11.78
CA ARG A 165 -10.58 -7.72 13.10
C ARG A 165 -9.07 -7.91 13.07
N HIS A 166 -8.55 -8.56 12.03
CA HIS A 166 -7.18 -9.07 12.03
C HIS A 166 -6.47 -8.78 10.72
N TYR A 167 -6.01 -7.53 10.55
CA TYR A 167 -5.09 -7.18 9.48
C TYR A 167 -3.71 -7.78 9.78
N THR A 168 -3.34 -8.83 9.06
CA THR A 168 -2.05 -9.53 9.22
C THR A 168 -1.04 -9.05 8.17
N GLN A 169 0.25 -9.24 8.44
CA GLN A 169 1.33 -8.86 7.52
C GLN A 169 1.19 -9.59 6.18
N PHE A 170 1.12 -8.84 5.08
CA PHE A 170 0.88 -9.38 3.74
C PHE A 170 2.03 -9.04 2.77
N PRO A 171 2.55 -9.99 1.98
CA PRO A 171 2.08 -11.37 1.83
C PRO A 171 2.51 -12.30 2.97
N ASP A 172 3.50 -11.89 3.76
CA ASP A 172 4.01 -12.60 4.92
C ASP A 172 4.84 -11.68 5.82
N THR A 173 5.30 -12.22 6.95
CA THR A 173 6.04 -11.49 7.98
C THR A 173 7.40 -10.93 7.55
N ARG A 174 7.96 -11.39 6.42
CA ARG A 174 9.26 -10.94 5.89
C ARG A 174 9.11 -9.91 4.79
N ARG A 175 8.04 -10.01 3.99
CA ARG A 175 7.82 -9.21 2.76
C ARG A 175 6.71 -8.17 2.89
N PHE A 176 6.11 -8.03 4.07
CA PHE A 176 5.07 -7.03 4.30
C PHE A 176 5.59 -5.59 4.23
N ARG A 177 6.85 -5.38 4.62
CA ARG A 177 7.56 -4.11 4.50
C ARG A 177 8.54 -4.22 3.34
N PHE A 178 8.46 -3.31 2.39
CA PHE A 178 9.40 -3.22 1.26
C PHE A 178 9.77 -1.75 1.00
N GLN A 179 10.98 -1.52 0.51
CA GLN A 179 11.51 -0.19 0.23
C GLN A 179 11.01 0.33 -1.12
N ILE A 180 11.10 1.64 -1.34
CA ILE A 180 10.74 2.23 -2.63
C ILE A 180 11.57 1.67 -3.79
N GLY A 181 12.85 1.35 -3.55
CA GLY A 181 13.73 0.73 -4.54
C GLY A 181 13.25 -0.64 -5.00
N ASP A 182 12.52 -1.37 -4.14
CA ASP A 182 11.95 -2.67 -4.47
C ASP A 182 10.82 -2.57 -5.50
N LEU A 183 10.31 -1.36 -5.80
CA LEU A 183 9.41 -1.14 -6.94
C LEU A 183 10.09 -1.41 -8.29
N ALA A 184 11.41 -1.61 -8.35
CA ALA A 184 12.10 -2.14 -9.53
C ALA A 184 11.68 -3.59 -9.85
N ASP A 185 11.19 -4.36 -8.86
CA ASP A 185 10.66 -5.71 -9.06
C ASP A 185 9.21 -5.67 -9.61
N PRO A 186 8.96 -6.22 -10.81
CA PRO A 186 7.61 -6.26 -11.39
C PRO A 186 6.60 -7.05 -10.53
N ILE A 187 7.03 -8.01 -9.70
CA ILE A 187 6.14 -8.76 -8.80
C ILE A 187 5.58 -7.85 -7.70
N ILE A 188 6.41 -6.94 -7.18
CA ILE A 188 5.97 -5.97 -6.17
C ILE A 188 5.05 -4.94 -6.80
N ARG A 189 5.37 -4.44 -8.00
CA ARG A 189 4.48 -3.54 -8.75
C ARG A 189 3.13 -4.18 -9.05
N ASP A 190 3.10 -5.44 -9.50
CA ASP A 190 1.86 -6.16 -9.79
C ASP A 190 1.00 -6.37 -8.52
N ARG A 191 1.64 -6.71 -7.40
CA ARG A 191 0.94 -6.80 -6.11
C ARG A 191 0.31 -5.45 -5.74
N LEU A 192 1.07 -4.37 -5.81
CA LEU A 192 0.58 -3.04 -5.43
C LEU A 192 -0.52 -2.56 -6.39
N ARG A 193 -0.39 -2.83 -7.69
CA ARG A 193 -1.44 -2.61 -8.69
C ARG A 193 -2.72 -3.34 -8.31
N LYS A 194 -2.64 -4.63 -7.97
CA LYS A 194 -3.80 -5.44 -7.53
C LYS A 194 -4.44 -4.90 -6.26
N VAL A 195 -3.66 -4.40 -5.29
CA VAL A 195 -4.20 -3.72 -4.10
C VAL A 195 -5.10 -2.54 -4.51
N TRP A 196 -4.75 -1.81 -5.57
CA TRP A 196 -5.55 -0.71 -6.11
C TRP A 196 -6.75 -1.16 -6.96
N THR A 197 -6.60 -2.19 -7.79
CA THR A 197 -7.58 -2.50 -8.85
C THR A 197 -8.47 -3.68 -8.53
N ASN A 198 -7.91 -4.77 -8.01
CA ASN A 198 -8.64 -5.99 -7.67
C ASN A 198 -8.01 -6.70 -6.46
N PRO A 199 -8.15 -6.13 -5.26
CA PRO A 199 -7.42 -6.58 -4.08
C PRO A 199 -7.78 -8.00 -3.66
N TRP A 200 -8.99 -8.46 -3.99
CA TRP A 200 -9.45 -9.81 -3.66
C TRP A 200 -8.76 -10.91 -4.47
N GLU A 201 -8.07 -10.59 -5.58
CA GLU A 201 -7.21 -11.58 -6.27
C GLU A 201 -5.99 -11.99 -5.44
N LEU A 202 -5.62 -11.18 -4.44
CA LEU A 202 -4.48 -11.43 -3.57
C LEU A 202 -4.83 -12.35 -2.39
N ASP A 203 -6.09 -12.77 -2.26
CA ASP A 203 -6.54 -13.70 -1.24
C ASP A 203 -5.92 -15.10 -1.45
N PRO A 204 -5.05 -15.59 -0.53
CA PRO A 204 -4.39 -16.88 -0.67
C PRO A 204 -5.37 -18.06 -0.78
N SER A 205 -6.56 -17.94 -0.18
CA SER A 205 -7.58 -18.99 -0.26
C SER A 205 -8.12 -19.17 -1.68
N ARG A 206 -8.25 -18.07 -2.42
CA ARG A 206 -8.68 -18.07 -3.83
C ARG A 206 -7.59 -18.56 -4.77
N VAL A 207 -6.34 -18.17 -4.50
CA VAL A 207 -5.18 -18.66 -5.27
C VAL A 207 -5.05 -20.18 -5.11
N SER A 208 -5.16 -20.67 -3.87
CA SER A 208 -5.09 -22.11 -3.58
C SER A 208 -6.24 -22.88 -4.24
N ALA A 209 -7.47 -22.36 -4.14
CA ALA A 209 -8.63 -22.99 -4.77
C ALA A 209 -8.52 -23.06 -6.31
N ARG A 210 -7.96 -22.03 -6.96
CA ARG A 210 -7.69 -22.04 -8.41
C ARG A 210 -6.66 -23.10 -8.76
N VAL A 211 -5.53 -23.16 -8.06
CA VAL A 211 -4.48 -24.15 -8.30
C VAL A 211 -5.02 -25.58 -8.13
N THR A 212 -5.81 -25.82 -7.07
CA THR A 212 -6.45 -27.13 -6.87
C THR A 212 -7.39 -27.50 -8.02
N ARG A 213 -8.18 -26.55 -8.53
CA ARG A 213 -9.07 -26.78 -9.67
C ARG A 213 -8.29 -27.08 -10.95
N ASP A 214 -7.23 -26.32 -11.23
CA ASP A 214 -6.38 -26.52 -12.41
C ASP A 214 -5.67 -27.88 -12.38
N ILE A 215 -5.24 -28.34 -11.20
CA ILE A 215 -4.65 -29.67 -11.01
C ILE A 215 -5.72 -30.75 -11.24
N ALA A 216 -6.91 -30.60 -10.66
CA ALA A 216 -8.01 -31.55 -10.86
C ALA A 216 -8.40 -31.66 -12.35
N ASP A 217 -8.49 -30.53 -13.07
CA ASP A 217 -8.81 -30.50 -14.50
C ASP A 217 -7.72 -31.18 -15.34
N LYS A 218 -6.43 -31.00 -14.99
CA LYS A 218 -5.32 -31.70 -15.65
C LYS A 218 -5.35 -33.20 -15.40
N LEU A 219 -5.61 -33.62 -14.15
CA LEU A 219 -5.72 -35.03 -13.79
C LEU A 219 -6.91 -35.69 -14.49
N ALA A 220 -8.06 -35.03 -14.57
CA ALA A 220 -9.23 -35.53 -15.28
C ALA A 220 -8.98 -35.71 -16.78
N ARG A 221 -8.28 -34.76 -17.43
CA ARG A 221 -7.88 -34.89 -18.85
C ARG A 221 -6.89 -36.04 -19.07
N LEU A 222 -5.95 -36.23 -18.16
CA LEU A 222 -5.01 -37.36 -18.22
C LEU A 222 -5.73 -38.71 -18.07
N ALA A 223 -6.65 -38.82 -17.10
CA ALA A 223 -7.45 -40.02 -16.92
C ALA A 223 -8.27 -40.36 -18.17
N GLN A 224 -8.95 -39.37 -18.77
CA GLN A 224 -9.68 -39.58 -20.03
C GLN A 224 -8.78 -40.03 -21.17
N SER A 225 -7.56 -39.48 -21.30
CA SER A 225 -6.62 -39.92 -22.35
C SER A 225 -6.12 -41.35 -22.16
N LEU A 226 -6.06 -41.84 -20.91
CA LEU A 226 -5.63 -43.20 -20.59
C LEU A 226 -6.76 -44.24 -20.74
N GLU A 227 -8.03 -43.83 -20.65
CA GLU A 227 -9.18 -44.70 -20.94
C GLU A 227 -9.52 -44.78 -22.44
N SER A 228 -8.89 -43.94 -23.25
CA SER A 228 -9.12 -43.83 -24.70
C SER A 228 -8.12 -44.64 -25.54
N ASP A 229 -7.16 -45.32 -24.91
CA ASP A 229 -6.16 -46.24 -25.48
C ASP A 229 -6.49 -47.69 -25.08
#